data_AF-A0A2A6ZVL3-F1
#
_entry.id   AF-A0A2A6ZVL3-F1
#
_cell.length_a   1.000
_cell.length_b   1.000
_cell.length_c   1.000
_cell.angle_alpha   90.00
_cell.angle_beta   90.00
_cell.angle_gamma   90.00
#
_symmetry.space_group_name_H-M   'P 1'
#
loop_
_entity.id
_entity.type
_entity.pdbx_description
1 polymer ?
#
loop_
_entity_poly.entity_id
_entity_poly.type
_entity_poly.pdbx_seq_one_letter_code
_entity_poly.pdbx_strand_id
1 'polypeptide(L)'
;MSIAQIIKYEGDNSTFVWKHPSEDFNTSTQLIVHESQEAIFFMNGQALDLFGAGRYTLETENIPLIRKVTNLPTGGQTPFHCEVYFINKTEQMAIRWGTDSKVQYLEPTYKFPISIGASGEMSLSVSDSRKLLIKLVGTEAFLGQAKLIQFFRAFLMTRVKTYIAQT
;
A
#
# COMPACT_ATOMS: atom_id res chain seq x y z
N MET A 1 19.21 -21.43 -12.13
CA MET A 1 18.43 -21.17 -10.89
C MET A 1 19.41 -20.84 -9.79
N SER A 2 19.30 -19.66 -9.18
CA SER A 2 20.14 -19.25 -8.05
C SER A 2 19.68 -19.98 -6.78
N ILE A 3 20.63 -20.54 -6.03
CA ILE A 3 20.37 -21.39 -4.85
C ILE A 3 19.84 -20.57 -3.66
N ALA A 4 20.15 -19.27 -3.60
CA ALA A 4 19.59 -18.33 -2.63
C ALA A 4 19.33 -16.99 -3.33
N GLN A 5 18.14 -16.43 -3.11
CA GLN A 5 17.78 -15.09 -3.55
C GLN A 5 17.68 -14.16 -2.34
N ILE A 6 17.98 -12.88 -2.54
CA ILE A 6 17.79 -11.84 -1.53
C ILE A 6 16.66 -10.95 -2.01
N ILE A 7 15.60 -10.86 -1.22
CA ILE A 7 14.45 -9.99 -1.43
C ILE A 7 14.57 -8.83 -0.45
N LYS A 8 14.66 -7.61 -1.00
CA LYS A 8 14.70 -6.37 -0.23
C LYS A 8 14.18 -5.22 -1.08
N TYR A 9 13.76 -4.14 -0.43
CA TYR A 9 13.32 -2.93 -1.10
C TYR A 9 14.15 -1.72 -0.69
N GLU A 10 14.84 -1.13 -1.66
CA GLU A 10 15.71 0.05 -1.52
C GLU A 10 15.16 1.21 -2.36
N GLY A 11 13.88 1.54 -2.18
CA GLY A 11 13.24 2.61 -2.92
C GLY A 11 13.18 3.94 -2.19
N ASP A 12 12.30 4.82 -2.66
CA ASP A 12 12.16 6.18 -2.15
C ASP A 12 11.13 6.29 -1.02
N ASN A 13 11.06 7.49 -0.43
CA ASN A 13 10.06 7.84 0.57
C ASN A 13 8.75 8.36 -0.04
N SER A 14 8.54 8.25 -1.36
CA SER A 14 7.28 8.61 -2.02
C SER A 14 6.38 7.40 -2.28
N THR A 15 6.94 6.21 -2.08
CA THR A 15 6.28 4.93 -2.24
C THR A 15 5.73 4.45 -0.91
N PHE A 16 4.41 4.22 -0.84
CA PHE A 16 3.77 3.60 0.33
C PHE A 16 3.83 2.08 0.27
N VAL A 17 3.59 1.50 -0.91
CA VAL A 17 3.60 0.05 -1.11
C VAL A 17 4.31 -0.28 -2.40
N TRP A 18 5.15 -1.31 -2.34
CA TRP A 18 5.84 -1.87 -3.49
C TRP A 18 5.84 -3.40 -3.44
N LYS A 19 5.37 -4.04 -4.51
CA LYS A 19 5.46 -5.48 -4.71
C LYS A 19 6.82 -5.82 -5.31
N HIS A 20 7.51 -6.78 -4.71
CA HIS A 20 8.75 -7.28 -5.28
C HIS A 20 8.47 -8.01 -6.61
N PRO A 21 9.27 -7.78 -7.68
CA PRO A 21 9.01 -8.36 -9.00
C PRO A 21 9.29 -9.86 -9.08
N SER A 22 10.12 -10.39 -8.18
CA SER A 22 10.31 -11.83 -8.08
C SER A 22 9.15 -12.47 -7.33
N GLU A 23 8.54 -13.45 -7.99
CA GLU A 23 7.49 -14.32 -7.49
C GLU A 23 8.01 -15.75 -7.46
N ASP A 24 7.32 -16.64 -6.75
CA ASP A 24 7.53 -18.10 -6.76
C ASP A 24 8.98 -18.50 -6.44
N PHE A 25 9.58 -17.78 -5.50
CA PHE A 25 10.96 -17.97 -5.04
C PHE A 25 11.08 -19.16 -4.08
N ASN A 26 12.31 -19.65 -3.91
CA ASN A 26 12.59 -20.88 -3.17
C ASN A 26 12.61 -20.68 -1.64
N THR A 27 12.47 -21.80 -0.92
CA THR A 27 12.46 -21.95 0.55
C THR A 27 13.74 -21.48 1.27
N SER A 28 14.79 -21.10 0.53
CA SER A 28 16.07 -20.58 1.05
C SER A 28 16.26 -19.07 0.81
N THR A 29 15.21 -18.39 0.35
CA THR A 29 15.24 -16.96 0.05
C THR A 29 15.39 -16.14 1.33
N GLN A 30 16.26 -15.13 1.29
CA GLN A 30 16.50 -14.20 2.40
C GLN A 30 15.67 -12.95 2.18
N LEU A 31 14.77 -12.65 3.11
CA LEU A 31 14.03 -11.40 3.17
C LEU A 31 14.76 -10.43 4.11
N ILE A 32 15.07 -9.24 3.62
CA ILE A 32 15.63 -8.16 4.43
C ILE A 32 14.63 -7.01 4.45
N VAL A 33 14.21 -6.62 5.65
CA VAL A 33 13.26 -5.55 5.91
C VAL A 33 13.96 -4.44 6.69
N HIS A 34 13.87 -3.21 6.20
CA HIS A 34 14.46 -2.05 6.87
C HIS A 34 13.65 -1.61 8.09
N GLU A 35 14.26 -0.87 9.00
CA GLU A 35 13.60 -0.34 10.22
C GLU A 35 12.38 0.53 9.93
N SER A 36 12.39 1.22 8.80
CA SER A 36 11.30 2.07 8.34
C SER A 36 10.24 1.35 7.51
N GLN A 37 10.30 0.01 7.44
CA GLN A 37 9.46 -0.80 6.57
C GLN A 37 8.82 -1.97 7.33
N GLU A 38 7.74 -2.46 6.75
CA GLU A 38 7.22 -3.79 7.02
C GLU A 38 7.13 -4.56 5.70
N ALA A 39 7.21 -5.89 5.75
CA ALA A 39 7.00 -6.73 4.58
C ALA A 39 5.87 -7.73 4.83
N ILE A 40 4.96 -7.86 3.88
CA ILE A 40 3.88 -8.84 3.92
C ILE A 40 4.19 -9.92 2.91
N PHE A 41 4.28 -11.16 3.39
CA PHE A 41 4.40 -12.33 2.55
C PHE A 41 3.02 -12.90 2.24
N PHE A 42 2.75 -13.05 0.95
CA PHE A 42 1.57 -13.74 0.46
C PHE A 42 1.96 -15.08 -0.12
N MET A 43 1.07 -16.04 0.08
CA MET A 43 1.14 -17.31 -0.62
C MET A 43 -0.26 -17.77 -0.98
N ASN A 44 -0.42 -18.22 -2.23
CA ASN A 44 -1.68 -18.71 -2.78
C ASN A 44 -2.85 -17.73 -2.54
N GLY A 45 -2.58 -16.42 -2.67
CA GLY A 45 -3.56 -15.35 -2.50
C GLY A 45 -3.91 -15.01 -1.05
N GLN A 46 -3.22 -15.57 -0.05
CA GLN A 46 -3.42 -15.26 1.37
C GLN A 46 -2.21 -14.53 1.94
N ALA A 47 -2.44 -13.42 2.64
CA ALA A 47 -1.43 -12.77 3.45
C ALA A 47 -1.15 -13.67 4.67
N LEU A 48 0.01 -14.31 4.71
CA LEU A 48 0.35 -15.23 5.79
C LEU A 48 1.04 -14.48 6.92
N ASP A 49 2.18 -13.86 6.65
CA ASP A 49 3.00 -13.24 7.68
C ASP A 49 3.28 -11.75 7.40
N LEU A 50 3.45 -11.00 8.48
CA LEU A 50 3.90 -9.60 8.49
C LEU A 50 5.26 -9.57 9.20
N PHE A 51 6.30 -9.21 8.47
CA PHE A 51 7.67 -9.10 8.96
C PHE A 51 7.98 -7.63 9.27
N GLY A 52 8.45 -7.38 10.50
CA GLY A 52 9.06 -6.10 10.86
C GLY A 52 10.53 -6.03 10.44
N ALA A 53 11.25 -5.04 10.93
CA ALA A 53 12.67 -4.84 10.64
C ALA A 53 13.52 -6.09 10.93
N GLY A 54 14.49 -6.38 10.07
CA GLY A 54 15.44 -7.47 10.27
C GLY A 54 15.63 -8.36 9.04
N ARG A 55 16.30 -9.48 9.26
CA ARG A 55 16.62 -10.48 8.25
C ARG A 55 15.90 -11.79 8.58
N TYR A 56 15.20 -12.33 7.60
CA TYR A 56 14.39 -13.54 7.72
C TYR A 56 14.72 -14.52 6.61
N THR A 57 14.72 -15.82 6.92
CA THR A 57 14.73 -16.87 5.89
C THR A 57 13.27 -17.24 5.60
N LEU A 58 12.84 -17.13 4.34
CA LEU A 58 11.50 -17.48 3.92
C LEU A 58 11.41 -19.00 3.72
N GLU A 59 11.22 -19.72 4.83
CA GLU A 59 11.03 -21.17 4.82
C GLU A 59 9.54 -21.53 4.68
N THR A 60 9.20 -22.27 3.63
CA THR A 60 7.91 -22.93 3.39
C THR A 60 7.46 -23.82 4.57
N GLU A 61 8.37 -24.26 5.44
CA GLU A 61 8.03 -25.04 6.65
C GLU A 61 7.77 -24.18 7.90
N ASN A 62 8.22 -22.93 7.94
CA ASN A 62 8.00 -22.02 9.09
C ASN A 62 6.66 -21.27 9.02
N ILE A 63 5.90 -21.46 7.95
CA ILE A 63 4.59 -20.84 7.79
C ILE A 63 3.53 -21.82 8.34
N PRO A 64 2.91 -21.53 9.51
CA PRO A 64 2.13 -22.50 10.28
C PRO A 64 0.91 -23.09 9.55
N LEU A 65 0.49 -22.48 8.43
CA LEU A 65 -0.68 -22.85 7.63
C LEU A 65 -0.40 -23.86 6.49
N ILE A 66 0.87 -24.14 6.16
CA ILE A 66 1.25 -24.92 4.97
C ILE A 66 1.07 -26.44 5.14
N ARG A 67 1.00 -26.94 6.38
CA ARG A 67 1.01 -28.38 6.65
C ARG A 67 -0.26 -29.16 6.22
N LYS A 68 -1.26 -28.50 5.63
CA LYS A 68 -2.57 -29.12 5.30
C LYS A 68 -2.87 -29.32 3.81
N VAL A 69 -2.05 -28.83 2.86
CA VAL A 69 -2.42 -28.79 1.42
C VAL A 69 -1.42 -29.53 0.50
N THR A 70 -0.59 -30.42 1.04
CA THR A 70 0.42 -31.17 0.26
C THR A 70 -0.06 -32.55 -0.18
N ASN A 71 -1.17 -32.62 -0.93
CA ASN A 71 -1.55 -33.83 -1.66
C ASN A 71 -2.44 -33.48 -2.87
N LEU A 72 -1.88 -32.94 -3.95
CA LEU A 72 -2.51 -32.98 -5.28
C LEU A 72 -1.42 -32.99 -6.37
N PRO A 73 -1.51 -33.88 -7.37
CA PRO A 73 -0.53 -33.98 -8.45
C PRO A 73 -0.83 -32.92 -9.53
N THR A 74 -0.34 -31.69 -9.36
CA THR A 74 -0.35 -30.70 -10.44
C THR A 74 0.80 -31.01 -11.39
N GLY A 75 0.47 -31.45 -12.61
CA GLY A 75 1.40 -32.02 -13.59
C GLY A 75 2.52 -31.08 -14.06
N GLY A 76 3.55 -30.92 -13.24
CA GLY A 76 4.79 -30.20 -13.56
C GLY A 76 4.79 -28.70 -13.27
N GLN A 77 3.70 -28.14 -12.73
CA GLN A 77 3.66 -26.77 -12.20
C GLN A 77 3.65 -26.82 -10.67
N THR A 78 4.57 -26.11 -10.04
CA THR A 78 4.59 -25.93 -8.58
C THR A 78 3.29 -25.20 -8.18
N PRO A 79 2.41 -25.83 -7.38
CA PRO A 79 1.10 -25.27 -7.01
C PRO A 79 1.20 -24.15 -5.97
N PHE A 80 2.34 -23.47 -5.92
CA PHE A 80 2.69 -22.49 -4.89
C PHE A 80 2.98 -21.18 -5.59
N HIS A 81 2.06 -20.24 -5.47
CA HIS A 81 2.30 -18.85 -5.83
C HIS A 81 2.76 -18.10 -4.59
N CYS A 82 3.88 -17.38 -4.65
CA CYS A 82 4.31 -16.53 -3.54
C CYS A 82 4.83 -15.17 -4.00
N GLU A 83 4.56 -14.15 -3.18
CA GLU A 83 4.89 -12.76 -3.46
C GLU A 83 5.15 -12.00 -2.15
N VAL A 84 5.96 -10.93 -2.24
CA VAL A 84 6.29 -10.08 -1.09
C VAL A 84 5.94 -8.64 -1.42
N TYR A 85 5.22 -8.00 -0.53
CA TYR A 85 4.94 -6.57 -0.55
C TYR A 85 5.73 -5.88 0.55
N PHE A 86 6.43 -4.81 0.19
CA PHE A 86 7.06 -3.90 1.14
C PHE A 86 6.16 -2.69 1.36
N ILE A 87 6.02 -2.29 2.62
CA ILE A 87 5.20 -1.18 3.07
C ILE A 87 6.11 -0.19 3.78
N ASN A 88 6.18 1.03 3.27
CA ASN A 88 6.94 2.10 3.88
C ASN A 88 6.14 2.69 5.05
N LYS A 89 6.74 2.69 6.24
CA LYS A 89 6.15 3.21 7.49
C LYS A 89 6.59 4.64 7.79
N THR A 90 7.50 5.21 7.01
CA THR A 90 7.90 6.62 7.16
C THR A 90 6.71 7.55 7.00
N GLU A 91 6.72 8.64 7.75
CA GLU A 91 5.77 9.73 7.55
C GLU A 91 6.16 10.52 6.31
N GLN A 92 5.28 10.50 5.31
CA GLN A 92 5.43 11.26 4.09
C GLN A 92 4.78 12.63 4.29
N MET A 93 5.62 13.66 4.38
CA MET A 93 5.23 15.03 4.68
C MET A 93 4.97 15.85 3.42
N ALA A 94 4.36 17.04 3.60
CA ALA A 94 4.15 18.05 2.55
C ALA A 94 3.39 17.53 1.31
N ILE A 95 2.48 16.57 1.50
CA ILE A 95 1.62 16.06 0.42
C ILE A 95 0.56 17.12 0.13
N ARG A 96 0.71 17.82 -0.99
CA ARG A 96 -0.23 18.87 -1.42
C ARG A 96 -1.56 18.27 -1.85
N TRP A 97 -2.65 18.90 -1.42
CA TRP A 97 -4.01 18.59 -1.86
C TRP A 97 -4.75 19.87 -2.22
N GLY A 98 -5.77 19.74 -3.07
CA GLY A 98 -6.63 20.85 -3.44
C GLY A 98 -7.87 20.39 -4.17
N THR A 99 -8.90 21.23 -4.14
CA THR A 99 -10.16 20.99 -4.83
C THR A 99 -9.95 21.07 -6.34
N ASP A 100 -10.48 20.10 -7.09
CA ASP A 100 -10.42 20.09 -8.56
C ASP A 100 -11.32 21.16 -9.22
N SER A 101 -12.30 21.63 -8.48
CA SER A 101 -13.34 22.55 -8.93
C SER A 101 -13.70 23.49 -7.80
N LYS A 102 -13.93 24.75 -8.18
CA LYS A 102 -14.46 25.76 -7.27
C LYS A 102 -15.97 25.56 -7.12
N VAL A 103 -16.49 25.81 -5.93
CA VAL A 103 -17.92 25.85 -5.64
C VAL A 103 -18.40 27.29 -5.73
N GLN A 104 -19.60 27.49 -6.29
CA GLN A 104 -20.25 28.79 -6.21
C GLN A 104 -20.86 28.96 -4.81
N TYR A 105 -20.34 29.95 -4.10
CA TYR A 105 -20.84 30.41 -2.83
C TYR A 105 -21.55 31.75 -3.04
N LEU A 106 -22.77 31.88 -2.54
CA LEU A 106 -23.52 33.13 -2.61
C LEU A 106 -23.31 33.90 -1.31
N GLU A 107 -22.59 35.02 -1.37
CA GLU A 107 -22.26 35.77 -0.16
C GLU A 107 -23.57 36.32 0.48
N PRO A 108 -23.75 36.14 1.81
CA PRO A 108 -25.04 36.39 2.47
C PRO A 108 -25.42 37.86 2.55
N THR A 109 -24.47 38.79 2.54
CA THR A 109 -24.69 40.23 2.72
C THR A 109 -25.14 40.91 1.43
N TYR A 110 -24.39 40.71 0.35
CA TYR A 110 -24.52 41.42 -0.92
C TYR A 110 -25.07 40.55 -2.05
N LYS A 111 -25.24 39.24 -1.83
CA LYS A 111 -25.87 38.28 -2.76
C LYS A 111 -25.20 38.20 -4.15
N PHE A 112 -23.90 38.44 -4.24
CA PHE A 112 -23.14 38.14 -5.46
C PHE A 112 -22.45 36.77 -5.36
N PRO A 113 -22.36 36.02 -6.47
CA PRO A 113 -21.71 34.71 -6.47
C PRO A 113 -20.19 34.83 -6.45
N ILE A 114 -19.55 34.05 -5.58
CA ILE A 114 -18.09 33.92 -5.45
C ILE A 114 -17.71 32.47 -5.73
N SER A 115 -16.64 32.26 -6.50
CA SER A 115 -16.09 30.92 -6.74
C SER A 115 -15.00 30.59 -5.72
N ILE A 116 -15.29 29.68 -4.80
CA ILE A 116 -14.39 29.29 -3.70
C ILE A 116 -13.84 27.89 -3.94
N GLY A 117 -12.53 27.74 -3.76
CA GLY A 117 -11.86 26.43 -3.70
C GLY A 117 -11.03 26.33 -2.43
N ALA A 118 -10.54 25.14 -2.12
CA ALA A 118 -9.66 24.92 -0.98
C ALA A 118 -8.41 24.16 -1.41
N SER A 119 -7.29 24.45 -0.74
CA SER A 119 -6.04 23.72 -0.89
C SER A 119 -5.29 23.69 0.42
N GLY A 120 -4.35 22.76 0.53
CA GLY A 120 -3.53 22.61 1.72
C GLY A 120 -2.44 21.55 1.54
N GLU A 121 -1.80 21.21 2.64
CA GLU A 121 -0.82 20.13 2.72
C GLU A 121 -1.28 19.13 3.80
N MET A 122 -0.88 17.88 3.64
CA MET A 122 -1.10 16.81 4.61
C MET A 122 0.15 15.97 4.77
N SER A 123 0.30 15.32 5.92
CA SER A 123 1.26 14.25 6.14
C SER A 123 0.52 12.93 6.27
N LEU A 124 1.08 11.86 5.70
CA LEU A 124 0.48 10.53 5.75
C LEU A 124 1.52 9.48 6.13
N SER A 125 1.13 8.55 6.99
CA SER A 125 1.89 7.35 7.34
C SER A 125 0.97 6.14 7.36
N VAL A 126 1.54 4.95 7.14
CA VAL A 126 0.76 3.71 7.17
C VAL A 126 0.63 3.21 8.59
N SER A 127 -0.59 3.17 9.13
CA SER A 127 -0.86 2.57 10.44
C SER A 127 -0.93 1.04 10.36
N ASP A 128 -1.79 0.49 9.51
CA ASP A 128 -2.02 -0.95 9.33
C ASP A 128 -1.69 -1.39 7.89
N SER A 129 -0.58 -2.11 7.75
CA SER A 129 -0.04 -2.56 6.47
C SER A 129 -0.92 -3.60 5.79
N ARG A 130 -1.49 -4.53 6.58
CA ARG A 130 -2.33 -5.61 6.04
C ARG A 130 -3.65 -5.03 5.53
N LYS A 131 -4.26 -4.12 6.28
CA LYS A 131 -5.50 -3.45 5.87
C LYS A 131 -5.29 -2.57 4.64
N LEU A 132 -4.18 -1.83 4.58
CA LEU A 132 -3.83 -1.03 3.40
C LEU A 132 -3.76 -1.90 2.15
N LEU A 133 -3.04 -3.02 2.20
CA LEU A 133 -2.95 -3.94 1.09
C LEU A 133 -4.31 -4.51 0.69
N ILE A 134 -5.04 -5.12 1.63
CA ILE A 134 -6.27 -5.86 1.32
C ILE A 134 -7.41 -4.93 0.89
N LYS A 135 -7.51 -3.72 1.45
CA LYS A 135 -8.66 -2.82 1.23
C LYS A 135 -8.40 -1.74 0.18
N LEU A 136 -7.15 -1.38 -0.08
CA LEU A 136 -6.83 -0.26 -0.96
C LEU A 136 -5.95 -0.66 -2.16
N VAL A 137 -4.84 -1.38 -1.93
CA VAL A 137 -3.89 -1.72 -3.00
C VAL A 137 -4.38 -2.89 -3.85
N GLY A 138 -4.97 -3.91 -3.22
CA GLY A 138 -5.32 -5.15 -3.90
C GLY A 138 -4.08 -5.86 -4.43
N THR A 139 -4.11 -6.24 -5.71
CA THR A 139 -3.03 -6.97 -6.40
C THR A 139 -2.07 -6.05 -7.17
N GLU A 140 -2.20 -4.73 -7.03
CA GLU A 140 -1.33 -3.80 -7.73
C GLU A 140 0.10 -3.83 -7.22
N ALA A 141 1.06 -3.67 -8.12
CA ALA A 141 2.47 -3.73 -7.76
C ALA A 141 2.97 -2.48 -7.00
N PHE A 142 2.24 -1.36 -7.04
CA PHE A 142 2.74 -0.08 -6.57
C PHE A 142 1.64 0.86 -6.09
N LEU A 143 1.85 1.46 -4.92
CA LEU A 143 1.07 2.59 -4.41
C LEU A 143 2.02 3.73 -4.03
N GLY A 144 2.01 4.81 -4.81
CA GLY A 144 2.72 6.05 -4.51
C GLY A 144 1.80 7.19 -4.06
N GLN A 145 2.40 8.31 -3.65
CA GLN A 145 1.68 9.52 -3.22
C GLN A 145 0.58 9.96 -4.17
N ALA A 146 0.88 10.07 -5.47
CA ALA A 146 -0.06 10.59 -6.46
C ALA A 146 -1.37 9.78 -6.51
N LYS A 147 -1.25 8.46 -6.47
CA LYS A 147 -2.40 7.55 -6.48
C LYS A 147 -3.18 7.60 -5.17
N LEU A 148 -2.47 7.69 -4.05
CA LEU A 148 -3.09 7.85 -2.74
C LEU A 148 -3.90 9.16 -2.65
N ILE A 149 -3.34 10.27 -3.15
CA ILE A 149 -4.04 11.56 -3.23
C ILE A 149 -5.33 11.44 -4.04
N GLN A 150 -5.34 10.66 -5.12
CA GLN A 150 -6.55 10.46 -5.93
C GLN A 150 -7.67 9.78 -5.13
N PHE A 151 -7.35 8.79 -4.28
CA PHE A 151 -8.33 8.17 -3.39
C PHE A 151 -8.89 9.15 -2.35
N PHE A 152 -8.01 9.94 -1.73
CA PHE A 152 -8.44 10.96 -0.76
C PHE A 152 -9.20 12.12 -1.40
N ARG A 153 -8.91 12.45 -2.67
CA ARG A 153 -9.55 13.56 -3.38
C ARG A 153 -11.07 13.41 -3.36
N ALA A 154 -11.62 12.26 -3.70
CA ALA A 154 -13.08 12.06 -3.71
C ALA A 154 -13.72 12.34 -2.34
N PHE A 155 -13.07 11.86 -1.28
CA PHE A 155 -13.53 12.07 0.09
C PHE A 155 -13.41 13.55 0.53
N LEU A 156 -12.25 14.16 0.29
CA LEU A 156 -11.98 15.57 0.58
C LEU A 156 -12.98 16.47 -0.16
N MET A 157 -13.21 16.24 -1.45
CA MET A 157 -14.18 17.00 -2.24
C MET A 157 -15.58 16.93 -1.65
N THR A 158 -16.01 15.74 -1.22
CA THR A 158 -17.34 15.55 -0.63
C THR A 158 -17.48 16.40 0.65
N ARG A 159 -16.50 16.36 1.55
CA ARG A 159 -16.57 17.07 2.83
C ARG A 159 -16.36 18.58 2.67
N VAL A 160 -15.33 18.99 1.94
CA VAL A 160 -14.96 20.40 1.75
C VAL A 160 -16.09 21.17 1.07
N LYS A 161 -16.71 20.61 0.01
CA LYS A 161 -17.82 21.27 -0.66
C LYS A 161 -19.02 21.47 0.26
N THR A 162 -19.33 20.48 1.10
CA THR A 162 -20.43 20.60 2.08
C THR A 162 -20.16 21.71 3.10
N TYR A 163 -18.95 21.81 3.64
CA TYR A 163 -18.61 22.87 4.61
C TYR A 163 -18.63 24.26 3.98
N ILE A 164 -18.10 24.42 2.77
CA ILE A 164 -18.12 25.70 2.03
C ILE A 164 -19.55 26.15 1.72
N ALA A 165 -20.48 25.23 1.45
CA ALA A 165 -21.86 25.57 1.13
C ALA A 165 -22.72 25.90 2.37
N GLN A 166 -22.31 25.46 3.57
CA GLN A 166 -23.04 25.67 4.82
C GLN A 166 -22.61 26.92 5.60
N THR A 167 -21.42 27.43 5.30
CA THR A 167 -20.89 28.67 5.89
C THR A 167 -21.31 29.82 5.00
#